data_AF-F9GPK3-F1
#
_entry.id   AF-F9GPK3-F1
#
_cell.length_a   1.000
_cell.length_b   1.000
_cell.length_c   1.000
_cell.angle_alpha   90.00
_cell.angle_beta   90.00
_cell.angle_gamma   90.00
#
_symmetry.space_group_name_H-M   'P 1'
#
loop_
_entity.id
_entity.type
_entity.pdbx_description
1 polymer ?
#
loop_
_entity_poly.entity_id
_entity_poly.type
_entity_poly.pdbx_seq_one_letter_code
_entity_poly.pdbx_strand_id
1 'polypeptide(L)' 'MIQRRFMLGFNRAGQILEQLEQAGIISPMKNGQRKVL' A
#
# COMPACT_ATOMS: atom_id res chain seq x y z
N MET A 1 5.31 0.44 -6.89
CA MET A 1 6.22 1.55 -6.50
C MET A 1 6.78 1.41 -5.09
N ILE A 2 5.96 1.12 -4.06
CA ILE A 2 6.44 1.01 -2.67
C ILE A 2 7.54 -0.05 -2.47
N GLN A 3 7.42 -1.21 -3.14
CA GLN A 3 8.43 -2.27 -3.12
C GLN A 3 9.81 -1.78 -3.58
N ARG A 4 9.90 -1.09 -4.72
CA ARG A 4 11.19 -0.60 -5.25
C ARG A 4 11.73 0.59 -4.46
N ARG A 5 10.85 1.51 -4.04
CA ARG A 5 11.25 2.73 -3.34
C ARG A 5 11.82 2.47 -1.94
N PHE A 6 11.34 1.43 -1.28
CA PHE A 6 11.77 1.04 0.07
C PHE A 6 12.46 -0.32 0.12
N MET A 7 12.80 -0.90 -1.04
CA MET A 7 13.45 -2.22 -1.17
C MET A 7 12.73 -3.32 -0.38
N LEU A 8 11.40 -3.34 -0.43
CA LEU A 8 10.54 -4.28 0.31
C LEU A 8 10.15 -5.47 -0.55
N GLY A 9 10.19 -6.65 0.07
CA GLY A 9 9.56 -7.85 -0.49
C GLY A 9 8.04 -7.74 -0.59
N PHE A 10 7.42 -8.57 -1.43
CA PHE A 10 6.00 -8.52 -1.75
C PHE A 10 5.10 -8.57 -0.50
N ASN A 11 5.32 -9.55 0.37
CA ASN A 11 4.50 -9.77 1.58
C ASN A 11 4.56 -8.56 2.52
N ARG A 12 5.77 -8.03 2.76
CA ARG A 12 5.96 -6.86 3.63
C ARG A 12 5.33 -5.60 3.05
N ALA A 13 5.44 -5.40 1.74
CA ALA A 13 4.78 -4.28 1.06
C ALA A 13 3.24 -4.39 1.15
N GLY A 14 2.69 -5.60 1.06
CA GLY A 14 1.26 -5.85 1.23
C GLY A 14 0.75 -5.47 2.62
N GLN A 15 1.43 -5.95 3.67
CA GLN A 15 1.07 -5.64 5.06
C GLN A 15 1.11 -4.13 5.37
N ILE A 16 2.12 -3.42 4.87
CA ILE A 16 2.21 -1.96 5.06
C ILE A 16 1.05 -1.25 4.36
N LEU A 17 0.70 -1.66 3.14
CA LEU A 17 -0.44 -1.05 2.42
C LEU A 17 -1.76 -1.30 3.15
N GLU A 18 -1.96 -2.49 3.72
CA GLU A 18 -3.14 -2.82 4.51
C GLU A 18 -3.24 -1.96 5.77
N GLN A 19 -2.13 -1.77 6.49
CA GLN A 19 -2.09 -0.89 7.67
C GLN A 19 -2.37 0.58 7.31
N LEU A 20 -1.83 1.06 6.19
CA LEU A 20 -2.11 2.42 5.70
C LEU A 20 -3.57 2.60 5.29
N GLU A 21 -4.19 1.57 4.72
CA GLU A 21 -5.62 1.57 4.37
C GLU A 21 -6.50 1.58 5.61
N GLN A 22 -6.18 0.74 6.61
CA GLN A 22 -6.88 0.71 7.90
C GLN A 22 -6.75 2.02 8.69
N ALA A 23 -5.59 2.69 8.60
CA ALA A 23 -5.36 3.99 9.20
C ALA A 23 -6.06 5.15 8.45
N GLY A 24 -6.69 4.87 7.30
CA GLY A 24 -7.36 5.89 6.48
C GLY A 24 -6.41 6.83 5.74
N ILE A 25 -5.15 6.42 5.52
CA ILE A 25 -4.15 7.22 4.79
C ILE A 25 -4.26 7.00 3.29
N ILE A 26 -4.66 5.79 2.88
CA ILE A 26 -4.87 5.44 1.48
C ILE A 26 -6.25 4.85 1.26
N SER A 27 -6.77 5.04 0.05
CA SER A 27 -8.03 4.46 -0.38
C SER A 27 -7.91 2.94 -0.55
N PRO A 28 -9.04 2.22 -0.46
CA PRO A 28 -9.12 0.84 -0.89
C PRO A 28 -8.63 0.65 -2.32
N MET A 29 -8.14 -0.56 -2.60
CA MET A 29 -7.65 -0.90 -3.94
C MET A 29 -8.81 -0.95 -4.94
N LYS A 30 -8.75 -0.10 -5.96
CA LYS A 30 -9.70 -0.08 -7.07
C LYS A 30 -8.95 -0.14 -8.39
N ASN A 31 -9.27 -1.13 -9.23
CA ASN A 31 -8.62 -1.37 -10.53
C ASN A 31 -7.07 -1.46 -10.43
N GLY A 32 -6.57 -2.09 -9.38
CA GLY A 32 -5.12 -2.22 -9.14
C GLY A 32 -4.42 -0.93 -8.70
N GLN A 33 -5.17 0.15 -8.46
CA GLN A 33 -4.64 1.42 -7.98
C GLN A 33 -5.18 1.73 -6.58
N ARG A 34 -4.35 2.43 -5.79
CA ARG A 34 -4.71 3.03 -4.51
C ARG A 34 -4.38 4.51 -4.58
N LYS A 35 -5.20 5.36 -3.97
CA LYS A 35 -4.96 6.81 -3.87
C LYS A 35 -4.60 7.17 -2.44
N VAL A 36 -3.78 8.20 -2.25
CA VAL A 36 -3.58 8.80 -0.92
C VAL A 36 -4.77 9.73 -0.65
N LEU A 37 -5.32 9.67 0.56
CA LEU A 37 -6.47 10.49 0.99
C LEU A 37 -6.05 11.86 1.50
#